data_AF-A0A816E6T0-F1
#
_entry.id   AF-A0A816E6T0-F1
#
_cell.length_a   1.000
_cell.length_b   1.000
_cell.length_c   1.000
_cell.angle_alpha   90.00
_cell.angle_beta   90.00
_cell.angle_gamma   90.00
#
_symmetry.space_group_name_H-M   'P 1'
#
loop_
_entity.id
_entity.type
_entity.pdbx_description
1 polymer ?
#
loop_
_entity_poly.entity_id
_entity_poly.type
_entity_poly.pdbx_seq_one_letter_code
_entity_poly.pdbx_strand_id
1 'polypeptide(L)'
;DLAGTSSTQPRDQREPAASGASRDQHTPQPSFQHSNERSSLAYVHQETDMMEELLKQKGDNSTLSAILGCIYGQCLGDAYGLATEFESKESVARMYPRQTAIPFPNYVRTANSSNWRKGDWSDDSDQMILIMETLIEKHSADELTFARKLSKWIRQGFPDLGDKGGTGLGHNVRLVSLHNDFLLDPHKASREVWESTNKQVAPNGAVMRCSVLGIYEYQETDRVIENTAKIAKVTHFDPRCVASCVAVNLCIAYILQKKFDVTTVDGVEALINAVKEKTLESVQMPGGHIQEFKFYT
;
A
#
# COMPACT_ATOMS: atom_id res chain seq x y z
N ASP A 1 13.32 -31.65 58.20
CA ASP A 1 12.19 -31.83 59.15
C ASP A 1 10.97 -31.09 58.60
N LEU A 2 10.13 -31.69 57.77
CA LEU A 2 9.09 -32.71 58.00
C LEU A 2 7.78 -32.17 58.63
N ALA A 3 6.68 -32.60 58.00
CA ALA A 3 5.24 -32.51 58.33
C ALA A 3 4.55 -31.16 58.03
N GLY A 4 3.47 -31.05 57.25
CA GLY A 4 2.49 -32.03 56.74
C GLY A 4 1.20 -31.98 57.57
N THR A 5 0.07 -31.61 56.96
CA THR A 5 -1.26 -32.24 57.17
C THR A 5 -2.32 -31.67 56.23
N SER A 6 -2.99 -32.58 55.56
CA SER A 6 -4.20 -32.42 54.75
C SER A 6 -5.46 -32.60 55.61
N SER A 7 -6.59 -31.99 55.21
CA SER A 7 -7.91 -32.57 55.49
C SER A 7 -8.92 -32.24 54.40
N THR A 8 -9.53 -33.32 53.91
CA THR A 8 -10.53 -33.49 52.87
C THR A 8 -11.98 -33.30 53.34
N GLN A 9 -12.81 -32.64 52.50
CA GLN A 9 -14.22 -32.91 52.09
C GLN A 9 -15.33 -33.25 53.13
N PRO A 10 -16.62 -32.88 52.85
CA PRO A 10 -17.49 -33.76 52.04
C PRO A 10 -18.38 -33.07 50.99
N ARG A 11 -18.73 -33.89 49.98
CA ARG A 11 -19.75 -33.74 48.94
C ARG A 11 -21.16 -33.94 49.50
N ASP A 12 -22.13 -33.20 48.97
CA ASP A 12 -23.57 -33.57 48.90
C ASP A 12 -23.91 -33.66 47.39
N GLN A 13 -24.07 -34.86 46.82
CA GLN A 13 -25.29 -35.68 46.73
C GLN A 13 -26.49 -35.01 46.04
N ARG A 14 -26.75 -35.43 44.79
CA ARG A 14 -28.07 -35.79 44.24
C ARG A 14 -27.89 -36.59 42.93
N GLU A 15 -28.36 -37.84 42.95
CA GLU A 15 -28.69 -38.71 41.79
C GLU A 15 -30.22 -38.99 41.83
N PRO A 16 -30.82 -39.80 40.94
CA PRO A 16 -30.92 -39.67 39.48
C PRO A 16 -32.39 -39.85 39.00
N ALA A 17 -32.68 -39.65 37.70
CA ALA A 17 -33.83 -40.31 37.07
C ALA A 17 -33.62 -40.52 35.56
N ALA A 18 -33.79 -41.78 35.14
CA ALA A 18 -33.66 -42.35 33.80
C ALA A 18 -34.95 -42.13 32.97
N SER A 19 -34.86 -41.84 31.67
CA SER A 19 -34.96 -42.76 30.50
C SER A 19 -36.30 -42.73 29.77
N GLY A 20 -36.22 -42.53 28.44
CA GLY A 20 -37.05 -43.23 27.45
C GLY A 20 -38.22 -42.47 26.83
N ALA A 21 -38.07 -42.05 25.56
CA ALA A 21 -38.79 -42.62 24.41
C ALA A 21 -38.73 -41.71 23.18
N SER A 22 -38.43 -42.33 22.05
CA SER A 22 -38.42 -41.81 20.68
C SER A 22 -39.79 -41.29 20.23
N ARG A 23 -39.78 -40.21 19.44
CA ARG A 23 -40.62 -40.10 18.23
C ARG A 23 -40.08 -39.08 17.25
N ASP A 24 -39.75 -39.59 16.07
CA ASP A 24 -39.43 -38.86 14.85
C ASP A 24 -40.49 -37.82 14.50
N GLN A 25 -40.05 -36.56 14.31
CA GLN A 25 -40.72 -35.62 13.42
C GLN A 25 -39.67 -34.93 12.55
N HIS A 26 -39.54 -35.50 11.35
CA HIS A 26 -38.76 -35.01 10.24
C HIS A 26 -39.31 -33.65 9.81
N THR A 27 -38.63 -32.57 10.18
CA THR A 27 -38.89 -31.23 9.61
C THR A 27 -37.90 -31.06 8.45
N PRO A 28 -38.33 -30.85 7.19
CA PRO A 28 -37.38 -30.72 6.09
C PRO A 28 -36.56 -29.45 6.28
N GLN A 29 -35.23 -29.58 6.36
CA GLN A 29 -34.34 -28.44 6.19
C GLN A 29 -34.53 -27.90 4.77
N PRO A 30 -34.64 -26.57 4.58
CA PRO A 30 -34.67 -26.01 3.23
C PRO A 30 -33.33 -26.32 2.56
N SER A 31 -33.40 -27.08 1.47
CA SER A 31 -32.28 -27.31 0.57
C SER A 31 -31.79 -25.97 0.06
N PHE A 32 -30.64 -25.51 0.56
CA PHE A 32 -29.92 -24.40 -0.06
C PHE A 32 -29.43 -24.88 -1.42
N GLN A 33 -30.23 -24.60 -2.45
CA GLN A 33 -29.76 -24.60 -3.82
C GLN A 33 -28.64 -23.56 -3.88
N HIS A 34 -27.41 -24.02 -4.14
CA HIS A 34 -26.35 -23.14 -4.61
C HIS A 34 -26.84 -22.52 -5.92
N SER A 35 -27.43 -21.32 -5.83
CA SER A 35 -27.56 -20.44 -6.97
C SER A 35 -26.14 -20.10 -7.40
N ASN A 36 -25.74 -20.74 -8.48
CA ASN A 36 -24.49 -20.52 -9.18
C ASN A 36 -24.59 -19.17 -9.89
N GLU A 37 -24.74 -18.08 -9.13
CA GLU A 37 -24.57 -16.73 -9.65
C GLU A 37 -23.07 -16.52 -9.80
N ARG A 38 -22.58 -16.91 -10.98
CA ARG A 38 -21.40 -16.27 -11.55
C ARG A 38 -21.69 -14.78 -11.54
N SER A 39 -21.17 -14.08 -10.54
CA SER A 39 -20.88 -12.66 -10.64
C SER A 39 -19.86 -12.53 -11.77
N SER A 40 -20.34 -12.53 -13.01
CA SER A 40 -19.58 -11.95 -14.11
C SER A 40 -19.30 -10.53 -13.68
N LEU A 41 -18.03 -10.22 -13.42
CA LEU A 41 -17.53 -8.87 -13.54
C LEU A 41 -17.91 -8.41 -14.93
N ALA A 42 -19.09 -7.79 -15.04
CA ALA A 42 -19.46 -7.06 -16.22
C ALA A 42 -18.51 -5.86 -16.21
N TYR A 43 -17.40 -5.98 -16.95
CA TYR A 43 -16.77 -4.79 -17.48
C TYR A 43 -17.90 -3.96 -18.09
N VAL A 44 -18.10 -2.75 -17.57
CA VAL A 44 -19.17 -1.86 -18.00
C VAL A 44 -18.96 -1.61 -19.49
N HIS A 45 -19.67 -2.35 -20.33
CA HIS A 45 -19.45 -2.39 -21.78
C HIS A 45 -19.94 -1.13 -22.51
N GLN A 46 -20.22 -0.03 -21.80
CA GLN A 46 -20.86 1.16 -22.36
C GLN A 46 -20.43 2.51 -21.75
N GLU A 47 -19.41 2.56 -20.89
CA GLU A 47 -18.78 3.86 -20.65
C GLU A 47 -17.83 4.13 -21.80
N THR A 48 -18.05 5.25 -22.51
CA THR A 48 -17.07 5.80 -23.44
C THR A 48 -15.74 5.83 -22.70
N ASP A 49 -14.73 5.14 -23.22
CA ASP A 49 -13.41 5.15 -22.62
C ASP A 49 -12.84 6.58 -22.77
N MET A 50 -13.03 7.39 -21.74
CA MET A 50 -12.55 8.76 -21.67
C MET A 50 -11.04 8.83 -21.93
N MET A 51 -10.31 7.77 -21.59
CA MET A 51 -8.87 7.67 -21.86
C MET A 51 -8.60 7.46 -23.34
N GLU A 52 -9.40 6.65 -24.03
CA GLU A 52 -9.27 6.45 -25.47
C GLU A 52 -9.54 7.75 -26.25
N GLU A 53 -10.51 8.55 -25.81
CA GLU A 53 -10.77 9.88 -26.38
C GLU A 53 -9.63 10.86 -26.14
N LEU A 54 -9.07 10.89 -24.92
CA LEU A 54 -7.89 11.70 -24.56
C LEU A 54 -6.66 11.31 -25.40
N LEU A 55 -6.42 10.01 -25.58
CA LEU A 55 -5.30 9.49 -26.38
C LEU A 55 -5.48 9.72 -27.88
N LYS A 56 -6.72 9.81 -28.37
CA LYS A 56 -7.05 10.12 -29.78
C LYS A 56 -6.87 11.60 -30.13
N GLN A 57 -6.73 12.50 -29.15
CA GLN A 57 -6.47 13.92 -29.43
C GLN A 57 -5.14 14.07 -30.19
N LYS A 58 -5.15 14.88 -31.27
CA LYS A 58 -3.97 15.14 -32.11
C LYS A 58 -2.97 16.01 -31.34
N GLY A 59 -1.82 15.45 -30.96
CA GLY A 59 -0.71 16.15 -30.30
C GLY A 59 0.45 15.20 -29.92
N ASP A 60 1.55 15.76 -29.41
CA ASP A 60 2.61 14.96 -28.76
C ASP A 60 2.09 14.44 -27.40
N ASN A 61 1.45 13.28 -27.44
CA ASN A 61 0.91 12.60 -26.26
C ASN A 61 2.00 11.89 -25.44
N SER A 62 3.30 12.12 -25.69
CA SER A 62 4.37 11.43 -24.96
C SER A 62 4.36 11.72 -23.45
N THR A 63 4.07 12.96 -23.03
CA THR A 63 3.93 13.29 -21.60
C THR A 63 2.71 12.60 -21.00
N LEU A 64 1.56 12.62 -21.67
CA LEU A 64 0.36 11.91 -21.20
C LEU A 64 0.62 10.40 -21.09
N SER A 65 1.26 9.81 -22.10
CA SER A 65 1.65 8.40 -22.11
C SER A 65 2.58 8.06 -20.95
N ALA A 66 3.56 8.92 -20.63
CA ALA A 66 4.45 8.74 -19.50
C ALA A 66 3.73 8.86 -18.15
N ILE A 67 2.79 9.80 -18.02
CA ILE A 67 1.93 9.96 -16.83
C ILE A 67 1.09 8.70 -16.60
N LEU A 68 0.41 8.22 -17.64
CA LEU A 68 -0.39 7.00 -17.57
C LEU A 68 0.47 5.77 -17.31
N GLY A 69 1.64 5.69 -17.94
CA GLY A 69 2.62 4.64 -17.69
C GLY A 69 3.10 4.61 -16.25
N CYS A 70 3.26 5.77 -15.59
CA CYS A 70 3.62 5.83 -14.18
C CYS A 70 2.48 5.33 -13.27
N ILE A 71 1.25 5.80 -13.49
CA ILE A 71 0.08 5.42 -12.67
C ILE A 71 -0.26 3.93 -12.87
N TYR A 72 -0.42 3.48 -14.11
CA TYR A 72 -0.71 2.07 -14.41
C TYR A 72 0.47 1.16 -14.08
N GLY A 73 1.70 1.63 -14.28
CA GLY A 73 2.90 0.91 -13.91
C GLY A 73 2.97 0.64 -12.41
N GLN A 74 2.54 1.59 -11.57
CA GLN A 74 2.42 1.34 -10.14
C GLN A 74 1.37 0.26 -9.84
N CYS A 75 0.14 0.39 -10.37
CA CYS A 75 -0.91 -0.61 -10.12
C CYS A 75 -0.52 -2.02 -10.59
N LEU A 76 0.10 -2.12 -11.77
CA LEU A 76 0.57 -3.39 -12.32
C LEU A 76 1.75 -3.95 -11.53
N GLY A 77 2.69 -3.11 -11.11
CA GLY A 77 3.84 -3.50 -10.30
C GLY A 77 3.42 -4.04 -8.93
N ASP A 78 2.50 -3.35 -8.27
CA ASP A 78 1.87 -3.78 -7.01
C ASP A 78 1.17 -5.14 -7.16
N ALA A 79 0.22 -5.23 -8.11
CA ALA A 79 -0.51 -6.48 -8.37
C ALA A 79 0.42 -7.66 -8.72
N TYR A 80 1.48 -7.40 -9.50
CA TYR A 80 2.47 -8.42 -9.86
C TYR A 80 3.34 -8.81 -8.65
N GLY A 81 3.71 -7.85 -7.79
CA GLY A 81 4.53 -8.04 -6.60
C GLY A 81 3.88 -8.96 -5.55
N LEU A 82 2.55 -8.90 -5.42
CA LEU A 82 1.78 -9.80 -4.54
C LEU A 82 2.07 -11.29 -4.80
N ALA A 83 2.41 -11.66 -6.03
CA ALA A 83 2.70 -13.05 -6.40
C ALA A 83 3.83 -13.69 -5.57
N THR A 84 4.74 -12.88 -5.02
CA THR A 84 5.93 -13.36 -4.31
C THR A 84 6.23 -12.59 -3.02
N GLU A 85 5.32 -11.75 -2.56
CA GLU A 85 5.50 -11.03 -1.29
C GLU A 85 5.69 -12.03 -0.13
N PHE A 86 6.68 -11.76 0.72
CA PHE A 86 7.17 -12.62 1.81
C PHE A 86 7.81 -13.95 1.42
N GLU A 87 8.00 -14.22 0.13
CA GLU A 87 8.69 -15.42 -0.34
C GLU A 87 10.19 -15.19 -0.51
N SER A 88 11.01 -16.18 -0.15
CA SER A 88 12.45 -16.13 -0.43
C SER A 88 12.73 -16.38 -1.92
N LYS A 89 13.89 -15.91 -2.42
CA LYS A 89 14.30 -16.18 -3.80
C LYS A 89 14.33 -17.68 -4.13
N GLU A 90 14.74 -18.51 -3.18
CA GLU A 90 14.78 -19.97 -3.30
C GLU A 90 13.37 -20.59 -3.30
N SER A 91 12.43 -20.01 -2.55
CA SER A 91 11.01 -20.40 -2.61
C SER A 91 10.43 -20.08 -3.98
N VAL A 92 10.64 -18.85 -4.47
CA VAL A 92 10.20 -18.41 -5.80
C VAL A 92 10.79 -19.28 -6.91
N ALA A 93 12.10 -19.57 -6.88
CA ALA A 93 12.74 -20.45 -7.86
C ALA A 93 12.18 -21.88 -7.86
N ARG A 94 11.73 -22.38 -6.70
CA ARG A 94 11.06 -23.68 -6.58
C ARG A 94 9.61 -23.66 -7.06
N MET A 95 8.89 -22.56 -6.84
CA MET A 95 7.51 -22.39 -7.35
C MET A 95 7.47 -22.27 -8.88
N TYR A 96 8.48 -21.60 -9.46
CA TYR A 96 8.55 -21.32 -10.90
C TYR A 96 9.82 -21.88 -11.53
N PRO A 97 10.02 -23.22 -11.54
CA PRO A 97 11.24 -23.81 -12.04
C PRO A 97 11.39 -23.54 -13.54
N ARG A 98 12.57 -23.00 -13.92
CA ARG A 98 12.93 -22.65 -15.30
C ARG A 98 12.05 -21.56 -15.95
N GLN A 99 11.34 -20.76 -15.17
CA GLN A 99 10.63 -19.60 -15.72
C GLN A 99 11.49 -18.34 -15.64
N THR A 100 11.38 -17.51 -16.67
CA THR A 100 12.03 -16.18 -16.73
C THR A 100 11.12 -15.07 -16.21
N ALA A 101 9.82 -15.31 -16.12
CA ALA A 101 8.82 -14.39 -15.58
C ALA A 101 7.75 -15.16 -14.80
N ILE A 102 7.13 -14.52 -13.83
CA ILE A 102 6.01 -15.08 -13.06
C ILE A 102 4.74 -14.96 -13.93
N PRO A 103 3.93 -16.02 -14.08
CA PRO A 103 2.69 -15.93 -14.85
C PRO A 103 1.71 -14.96 -14.16
N PHE A 104 1.21 -13.97 -14.89
CA PHE A 104 0.27 -12.98 -14.36
C PHE A 104 -0.99 -12.92 -15.23
N PRO A 105 -2.21 -12.84 -14.65
CA PRO A 105 -2.53 -12.84 -13.22
C PRO A 105 -2.58 -14.25 -12.60
N ASN A 106 -2.14 -15.28 -13.33
CA ASN A 106 -2.26 -16.69 -12.95
C ASN A 106 -1.03 -17.23 -12.21
N TYR A 107 -0.53 -16.49 -11.23
CA TYR A 107 0.59 -16.90 -10.39
C TYR A 107 0.17 -17.97 -9.37
N VAL A 108 1.15 -18.69 -8.80
CA VAL A 108 0.93 -19.64 -7.71
C VAL A 108 0.53 -18.87 -6.45
N ARG A 109 -0.60 -19.25 -5.85
CA ARG A 109 -1.14 -18.57 -4.66
C ARG A 109 -0.35 -18.95 -3.41
N THR A 110 0.16 -17.93 -2.73
CA THR A 110 0.82 -18.00 -1.42
C THR A 110 -0.19 -17.73 -0.30
N ALA A 111 0.22 -17.93 0.96
CA ALA A 111 -0.62 -17.57 2.11
C ALA A 111 -0.99 -16.08 2.10
N ASN A 112 -0.04 -15.21 1.73
CA ASN A 112 -0.27 -13.78 1.65
C ASN A 112 -1.17 -13.39 0.47
N SER A 113 -0.77 -13.72 -0.76
CA SER A 113 -1.54 -13.36 -1.97
C SER A 113 -2.95 -13.95 -1.99
N SER A 114 -3.21 -14.96 -1.16
CA SER A 114 -4.55 -15.53 -0.98
C SER A 114 -5.60 -14.55 -0.45
N ASN A 115 -5.19 -13.42 0.15
CA ASN A 115 -6.10 -12.38 0.64
C ASN A 115 -6.69 -11.48 -0.46
N TRP A 116 -6.15 -11.52 -1.68
CA TRP A 116 -6.56 -10.65 -2.80
C TRP A 116 -7.24 -11.43 -3.93
N ARG A 117 -8.02 -10.79 -4.80
CA ARG A 117 -8.45 -11.45 -6.05
C ARG A 117 -7.26 -11.63 -6.99
N LYS A 118 -7.38 -12.51 -7.99
CA LYS A 118 -6.31 -12.66 -8.99
C LYS A 118 -6.22 -11.40 -9.84
N GLY A 119 -5.03 -10.82 -9.93
CA GLY A 119 -4.78 -9.58 -10.66
C GLY A 119 -5.22 -8.31 -9.94
N ASP A 120 -5.66 -8.43 -8.68
CA ASP A 120 -5.93 -7.31 -7.80
C ASP A 120 -4.62 -6.66 -7.34
N TRP A 121 -4.67 -5.39 -6.96
CA TRP A 121 -3.57 -4.65 -6.33
C TRP A 121 -3.76 -4.57 -4.81
N SER A 122 -2.80 -3.97 -4.10
CA SER A 122 -2.79 -3.88 -2.64
C SER A 122 -2.85 -2.44 -2.13
N ASP A 123 -2.38 -2.22 -0.90
CA ASP A 123 -2.44 -0.91 -0.26
C ASP A 123 -1.52 0.14 -0.92
N ASP A 124 -0.51 -0.28 -1.68
CA ASP A 124 0.35 0.62 -2.46
C ASP A 124 -0.48 1.45 -3.45
N SER A 125 -1.29 0.77 -4.26
CA SER A 125 -2.14 1.41 -5.28
C SER A 125 -3.34 2.10 -4.66
N ASP A 126 -3.99 1.49 -3.67
CA ASP A 126 -5.12 2.10 -3.00
C ASP A 126 -4.74 3.44 -2.36
N GLN A 127 -3.64 3.47 -1.62
CA GLN A 127 -3.22 4.70 -0.95
C GLN A 127 -2.68 5.75 -1.94
N MET A 128 -2.15 5.36 -3.10
CA MET A 128 -1.86 6.29 -4.19
C MET A 128 -3.14 6.93 -4.75
N ILE A 129 -4.21 6.15 -4.93
CA ILE A 129 -5.52 6.68 -5.37
C ILE A 129 -6.02 7.71 -4.36
N LEU A 130 -5.89 7.47 -3.05
CA LEU A 130 -6.27 8.46 -2.03
C LEU A 130 -5.45 9.76 -2.11
N ILE A 131 -4.16 9.68 -2.45
CA ILE A 131 -3.32 10.86 -2.69
C ILE A 131 -3.80 11.59 -3.95
N MET A 132 -4.05 10.87 -5.04
CA MET A 132 -4.57 11.44 -6.29
C MET A 132 -5.91 12.16 -6.08
N GLU A 133 -6.85 11.54 -5.35
CA GLU A 133 -8.11 12.18 -4.97
C GLU A 133 -7.88 13.44 -4.13
N THR A 134 -6.91 13.44 -3.22
CA THR A 134 -6.56 14.61 -2.42
C THR A 134 -6.08 15.75 -3.31
N LEU A 135 -5.19 15.47 -4.25
CA LEU A 135 -4.66 16.44 -5.21
C LEU A 135 -5.76 17.02 -6.10
N ILE A 136 -6.70 16.18 -6.56
CA ILE A 136 -7.85 16.61 -7.38
C ILE A 136 -8.81 17.47 -6.56
N GLU A 137 -9.14 17.07 -5.33
CA GLU A 137 -10.12 17.75 -4.49
C GLU A 137 -9.60 19.09 -3.96
N LYS A 138 -8.32 19.16 -3.59
CA LYS A 138 -7.73 20.32 -2.91
C LYS A 138 -6.86 21.19 -3.79
N HIS A 139 -6.52 20.74 -5.01
CA HIS A 139 -5.49 21.36 -5.84
C HIS A 139 -4.19 21.60 -5.05
N SER A 140 -3.89 20.70 -4.10
CA SER A 140 -2.71 20.75 -3.25
C SER A 140 -2.51 19.41 -2.54
N ALA A 141 -1.28 19.15 -2.09
CA ALA A 141 -0.93 18.00 -1.29
C ALA A 141 -1.35 18.17 0.19
N ASP A 142 -2.66 18.34 0.42
CA ASP A 142 -3.24 18.63 1.74
C ASP A 142 -3.16 17.42 2.68
N GLU A 143 -2.27 17.51 3.67
CA GLU A 143 -1.94 16.42 4.59
C GLU A 143 -3.14 15.92 5.41
N LEU A 144 -4.03 16.83 5.79
CA LEU A 144 -5.17 16.53 6.65
C LEU A 144 -6.27 15.81 5.87
N THR A 145 -6.52 16.22 4.63
CA THR A 145 -7.46 15.55 3.72
C THR A 145 -6.96 14.15 3.41
N PHE A 146 -5.67 13.98 3.10
CA PHE A 146 -5.10 12.66 2.90
C PHE A 146 -5.22 11.79 4.16
N ALA A 147 -4.92 12.33 5.35
CA ALA A 147 -5.08 11.59 6.62
C ALA A 147 -6.53 11.13 6.86
N ARG A 148 -7.53 11.98 6.56
CA ARG A 148 -8.96 11.63 6.66
C ARG A 148 -9.35 10.55 5.66
N LYS A 149 -8.91 10.65 4.41
CA LYS A 149 -9.15 9.63 3.36
C LYS A 149 -8.50 8.30 3.74
N LEU A 150 -7.26 8.32 4.20
CA LEU A 150 -6.54 7.13 4.68
C LEU A 150 -7.26 6.49 5.87
N SER A 151 -7.67 7.28 6.87
CA SER A 151 -8.43 6.78 8.03
C SER A 151 -9.77 6.15 7.61
N LYS A 152 -10.45 6.74 6.62
CA LYS A 152 -11.68 6.17 6.04
C LYS A 152 -11.37 4.85 5.35
N TRP A 153 -10.43 4.82 4.41
CA TRP A 153 -10.04 3.62 3.68
C TRP A 153 -9.60 2.48 4.61
N ILE A 154 -8.84 2.75 5.67
CA ILE A 154 -8.47 1.71 6.66
C ILE A 154 -9.71 0.97 7.21
N ARG A 155 -10.82 1.69 7.46
CA ARG A 155 -12.04 1.12 8.03
C ARG A 155 -12.93 0.40 7.03
N GLN A 156 -12.92 0.78 5.75
CA GLN A 156 -13.93 0.31 4.78
C GLN A 156 -13.38 -0.11 3.41
N GLY A 157 -12.07 0.04 3.16
CA GLY A 157 -11.44 -0.14 1.86
C GLY A 157 -12.07 0.76 0.79
N PHE A 158 -12.13 0.28 -0.44
CA PHE A 158 -13.02 0.80 -1.48
C PHE A 158 -14.30 -0.06 -1.58
N PRO A 159 -15.43 0.36 -0.97
CA PRO A 159 -16.66 -0.42 -0.99
C PRO A 159 -17.19 -0.69 -2.41
N ASP A 160 -16.94 0.23 -3.35
CA ASP A 160 -17.34 0.10 -4.75
C ASP A 160 -16.60 -1.03 -5.47
N LEU A 161 -15.43 -1.44 -4.97
CA LEU A 161 -14.68 -2.62 -5.44
C LEU A 161 -15.04 -3.90 -4.64
N GLY A 162 -15.89 -3.76 -3.62
CA GLY A 162 -16.34 -4.84 -2.74
C GLY A 162 -15.49 -5.02 -1.48
N ASP A 163 -14.62 -4.06 -1.17
CA ASP A 163 -13.79 -4.12 0.04
C ASP A 163 -14.62 -3.90 1.31
N LYS A 164 -14.07 -4.38 2.42
CA LYS A 164 -14.65 -4.21 3.77
C LYS A 164 -13.71 -3.51 4.74
N GLY A 165 -12.51 -3.14 4.28
CA GLY A 165 -11.42 -2.58 5.07
C GLY A 165 -10.16 -2.48 4.21
N GLY A 166 -9.21 -1.64 4.64
CA GLY A 166 -7.91 -1.55 3.98
C GLY A 166 -7.10 -2.82 4.21
N THR A 167 -6.84 -3.58 3.15
CA THR A 167 -6.06 -4.82 3.18
C THR A 167 -4.60 -4.53 2.80
N GLY A 168 -3.62 -5.22 3.39
CA GLY A 168 -2.19 -4.95 3.16
C GLY A 168 -1.55 -3.93 4.12
N LEU A 169 -2.37 -3.25 4.93
CA LEU A 169 -1.95 -2.15 5.80
C LEU A 169 -0.68 -2.41 6.62
N GLY A 170 0.39 -1.68 6.29
CA GLY A 170 1.65 -1.70 7.04
C GLY A 170 1.52 -1.30 8.51
N HIS A 171 2.32 -1.93 9.38
CA HIS A 171 2.28 -1.73 10.83
C HIS A 171 2.44 -0.26 11.27
N ASN A 172 3.39 0.46 10.68
CA ASN A 172 3.63 1.87 11.01
C ASN A 172 2.44 2.76 10.61
N VAL A 173 1.84 2.53 9.43
CA VAL A 173 0.63 3.25 9.00
C VAL A 173 -0.51 3.02 9.99
N ARG A 174 -0.70 1.76 10.42
CA ARG A 174 -1.68 1.41 11.45
C ARG A 174 -1.44 2.16 12.76
N LEU A 175 -0.22 2.13 13.30
CA LEU A 175 0.11 2.81 14.57
C LEU A 175 -0.15 4.32 14.49
N VAL A 176 0.33 4.99 13.43
CA VAL A 176 0.12 6.42 13.25
C VAL A 176 -1.35 6.76 13.10
N SER A 177 -2.11 5.96 12.34
CA SER A 177 -3.55 6.21 12.11
C SER A 177 -4.41 6.10 13.38
N LEU A 178 -3.93 5.38 14.41
CA LEU A 178 -4.59 5.21 15.70
C LEU A 178 -4.20 6.29 16.71
N HIS A 179 -3.25 7.17 16.38
CA HIS A 179 -2.86 8.26 17.26
C HIS A 179 -4.00 9.29 17.40
N ASN A 180 -4.22 9.80 18.62
CA ASN A 180 -5.34 10.72 18.90
C ASN A 180 -5.31 12.00 18.04
N ASP A 181 -4.11 12.49 17.75
CA ASP A 181 -3.92 13.69 16.93
C ASP A 181 -3.90 13.41 15.43
N PHE A 182 -4.03 12.16 14.95
CA PHE A 182 -3.85 11.85 13.53
C PHE A 182 -4.79 12.63 12.60
N LEU A 183 -6.02 12.87 13.05
CA LEU A 183 -7.03 13.64 12.30
C LEU A 183 -7.05 15.14 12.65
N LEU A 184 -6.07 15.62 13.42
CA LEU A 184 -5.90 17.03 13.79
C LEU A 184 -4.57 17.57 13.26
N ASP A 185 -3.48 16.83 13.51
CA ASP A 185 -2.12 17.09 13.07
C ASP A 185 -1.43 15.73 12.76
N PRO A 186 -1.57 15.22 11.52
CA PRO A 186 -0.99 13.93 11.14
C PRO A 186 0.54 13.94 11.20
N HIS A 187 1.19 15.08 10.98
CA HIS A 187 2.66 15.18 11.06
C HIS A 187 3.14 15.05 12.50
N LYS A 188 2.44 15.66 13.45
CA LYS A 188 2.71 15.48 14.88
C LYS A 188 2.51 14.01 15.28
N ALA A 189 1.37 13.41 14.94
CA ALA A 189 1.09 12.01 15.21
C ALA A 189 2.18 11.06 14.68
N SER A 190 2.56 11.24 13.41
CA SER A 190 3.62 10.49 12.76
C SER A 190 4.98 10.66 13.44
N ARG A 191 5.31 11.90 13.85
CA ARG A 191 6.55 12.23 14.57
C ARG A 191 6.60 11.55 15.93
N GLU A 192 5.55 11.66 16.73
CA GLU A 192 5.51 11.09 18.09
C GLU A 192 5.60 9.56 18.04
N VAL A 193 4.94 8.91 17.08
CA VAL A 193 5.13 7.47 16.82
C VAL A 193 6.58 7.16 16.46
N TRP A 194 7.18 7.88 15.51
CA TRP A 194 8.57 7.67 15.14
C TRP A 194 9.54 7.87 16.32
N GLU A 195 9.33 8.90 17.13
CA GLU A 195 10.13 9.16 18.34
C GLU A 195 9.98 8.05 19.37
N SER A 196 8.78 7.48 19.53
CA SER A 196 8.55 6.32 20.41
C SER A 196 9.34 5.07 19.99
N THR A 197 9.74 4.97 18.72
CA THR A 197 10.58 3.87 18.19
C THR A 197 12.08 4.15 18.30
N ASN A 198 12.49 5.13 19.10
CA ASN A 198 13.87 5.63 19.16
C ASN A 198 14.40 6.11 17.79
N LYS A 199 13.51 6.60 16.92
CA LYS A 199 13.85 7.14 15.60
C LYS A 199 14.52 6.11 14.67
N GLN A 200 14.21 4.82 14.82
CA GLN A 200 14.85 3.74 14.05
C GLN A 200 14.00 3.18 12.92
N VAL A 201 12.68 3.36 12.96
CA VAL A 201 11.74 2.73 12.02
C VAL A 201 11.66 3.53 10.71
N ALA A 202 12.12 2.93 9.60
CA ALA A 202 12.07 3.50 8.25
C ALA A 202 11.52 2.52 7.17
N PRO A 203 10.25 2.09 7.26
CA PRO A 203 9.63 1.21 6.28
C PRO A 203 9.22 1.95 4.99
N ASN A 204 8.87 1.19 3.95
CA ASN A 204 8.53 1.68 2.61
C ASN A 204 7.13 2.32 2.49
N GLY A 205 6.30 2.31 3.54
CA GLY A 205 4.89 2.66 3.49
C GLY A 205 4.55 4.06 2.95
N ALA A 206 5.52 4.98 2.90
CA ALA A 206 5.36 6.29 2.26
C ALA A 206 5.76 6.26 0.77
N VAL A 207 6.85 5.58 0.42
CA VAL A 207 7.41 5.62 -0.95
C VAL A 207 6.60 4.77 -1.93
N MET A 208 6.01 3.67 -1.46
CA MET A 208 5.22 2.77 -2.31
C MET A 208 3.98 3.42 -2.94
N ARG A 209 3.47 4.51 -2.34
CA ARG A 209 2.24 5.21 -2.74
C ARG A 209 2.47 6.59 -3.36
N CYS A 210 3.72 7.07 -3.46
CA CYS A 210 3.99 8.50 -3.65
C CYS A 210 4.12 8.96 -5.11
N SER A 211 4.09 8.06 -6.09
CA SER A 211 4.47 8.35 -7.50
C SER A 211 3.74 9.54 -8.12
N VAL A 212 2.44 9.69 -7.82
CA VAL A 212 1.58 10.77 -8.31
C VAL A 212 2.03 12.17 -7.87
N LEU A 213 2.83 12.27 -6.81
CA LEU A 213 3.41 13.55 -6.36
C LEU A 213 4.62 13.96 -7.21
N GLY A 214 5.25 13.02 -7.92
CA GLY A 214 6.24 13.32 -8.97
C GLY A 214 5.61 13.74 -10.30
N ILE A 215 4.33 13.42 -10.50
CA ILE A 215 3.50 13.85 -11.64
C ILE A 215 2.87 15.23 -11.38
N TYR A 216 2.36 15.44 -10.17
CA TYR A 216 1.68 16.67 -9.81
C TYR A 216 2.66 17.84 -9.73
N GLU A 217 2.37 18.92 -10.48
CA GLU A 217 3.26 20.07 -10.62
C GLU A 217 4.70 19.68 -11.06
N TYR A 218 4.82 18.62 -11.87
CA TYR A 218 6.13 18.05 -12.23
C TYR A 218 7.09 19.06 -12.86
N GLN A 219 6.63 20.17 -13.44
CA GLN A 219 7.49 21.22 -13.99
C GLN A 219 8.25 21.99 -12.90
N GLU A 220 7.68 22.10 -11.70
CA GLU A 220 8.19 22.89 -10.59
C GLU A 220 8.87 21.98 -9.57
N THR A 221 10.20 21.81 -9.71
CA THR A 221 10.97 20.83 -8.93
C THR A 221 10.82 21.03 -7.42
N ASP A 222 10.81 22.27 -6.93
CA ASP A 222 10.67 22.55 -5.49
C ASP A 222 9.26 22.24 -4.98
N ARG A 223 8.21 22.36 -5.82
CA ARG A 223 6.84 21.93 -5.48
C ARG A 223 6.74 20.42 -5.34
N VAL A 224 7.36 19.66 -6.24
CA VAL A 224 7.43 18.19 -6.14
C VAL A 224 8.04 17.77 -4.81
N ILE A 225 9.12 18.42 -4.39
CA ILE A 225 9.79 18.14 -3.11
C ILE A 225 8.89 18.50 -1.93
N GLU A 226 8.29 19.69 -1.93
CA GLU A 226 7.40 20.17 -0.87
C GLU A 226 6.20 19.23 -0.69
N ASN A 227 5.49 18.94 -1.79
CA ASN A 227 4.31 18.08 -1.82
C ASN A 227 4.64 16.65 -1.38
N THR A 228 5.78 16.12 -1.85
CA THR A 228 6.26 14.79 -1.47
C THR A 228 6.57 14.70 0.03
N ALA A 229 7.31 15.67 0.56
CA ALA A 229 7.66 15.69 1.99
C ALA A 229 6.41 15.84 2.87
N LYS A 230 5.44 16.67 2.46
CA LYS A 230 4.16 16.84 3.18
C LYS A 230 3.40 15.53 3.30
N ILE A 231 3.20 14.81 2.20
CA ILE A 231 2.42 13.56 2.21
C ILE A 231 3.19 12.40 2.86
N ALA A 232 4.50 12.30 2.64
CA ALA A 232 5.31 11.26 3.28
C ALA A 232 5.22 11.34 4.81
N LYS A 233 5.33 12.56 5.36
CA LYS A 233 5.28 12.82 6.81
C LYS A 233 3.93 12.54 7.46
N VAL A 234 2.84 12.37 6.69
CA VAL A 234 1.52 11.99 7.24
C VAL A 234 1.60 10.67 8.01
N THR A 235 2.44 9.74 7.57
CA THR A 235 2.62 8.47 8.31
C THR A 235 4.07 8.07 8.54
N HIS A 236 5.03 8.66 7.82
CA HIS A 236 6.45 8.33 7.97
C HIS A 236 7.26 9.60 8.16
N PHE A 237 7.43 10.00 9.43
CA PHE A 237 8.19 11.20 9.78
C PHE A 237 9.71 11.04 9.62
N ASP A 238 10.20 9.79 9.57
CA ASP A 238 11.62 9.48 9.45
C ASP A 238 12.25 10.17 8.22
N PRO A 239 13.35 10.92 8.38
CA PRO A 239 14.03 11.60 7.27
C PRO A 239 14.47 10.68 6.13
N ARG A 240 14.78 9.41 6.40
CA ARG A 240 15.11 8.42 5.36
C ARG A 240 13.91 8.12 4.48
N CYS A 241 12.74 7.89 5.10
CA CYS A 241 11.49 7.70 4.35
C CYS A 241 11.17 8.92 3.48
N VAL A 242 11.32 10.13 4.03
CA VAL A 242 11.09 11.38 3.29
C VAL A 242 12.08 11.52 2.13
N ALA A 243 13.37 11.27 2.37
CA ALA A 243 14.41 11.32 1.34
C ALA A 243 14.16 10.29 0.22
N SER A 244 13.78 9.06 0.55
CA SER A 244 13.41 8.04 -0.44
C SER A 244 12.23 8.47 -1.30
N CYS A 245 11.17 9.03 -0.69
CA CYS A 245 10.03 9.54 -1.46
C CYS A 245 10.44 10.68 -2.38
N VAL A 246 11.20 11.65 -1.87
CA VAL A 246 11.69 12.80 -2.65
C VAL A 246 12.55 12.32 -3.82
N ALA A 247 13.47 11.39 -3.59
CA ALA A 247 14.30 10.85 -4.65
C ALA A 247 13.48 10.18 -5.77
N VAL A 248 12.53 9.30 -5.41
CA VAL A 248 11.66 8.62 -6.40
C VAL A 248 10.83 9.62 -7.19
N ASN A 249 10.23 10.62 -6.52
CA ASN A 249 9.37 11.59 -7.19
C ASN A 249 10.17 12.61 -8.02
N LEU A 250 11.41 12.93 -7.64
CA LEU A 250 12.31 13.71 -8.49
C LEU A 250 12.71 12.92 -9.74
N CYS A 251 12.95 11.60 -9.64
CA CYS A 251 13.16 10.76 -10.83
C CYS A 251 11.98 10.86 -11.80
N ILE A 252 10.75 10.69 -11.29
CA ILE A 252 9.52 10.79 -12.09
C ILE A 252 9.41 12.17 -12.73
N ALA A 253 9.58 13.25 -11.95
CA ALA A 253 9.49 14.61 -12.45
C ALA A 253 10.53 14.90 -13.53
N TYR A 254 11.79 14.50 -13.34
CA TYR A 254 12.86 14.74 -14.30
C TYR A 254 12.71 13.93 -15.59
N ILE A 255 12.14 12.72 -15.51
CA ILE A 255 11.73 11.93 -16.69
C ILE A 255 10.64 12.67 -17.47
N LEU A 256 9.60 13.17 -16.79
CA LEU A 256 8.50 13.91 -17.42
C LEU A 256 8.96 15.25 -18.02
N GLN A 257 9.92 15.92 -17.37
CA GLN A 257 10.58 17.13 -17.87
C GLN A 257 11.51 16.84 -19.06
N LYS A 258 11.80 15.56 -19.36
CA LYS A 258 12.79 15.13 -20.37
C LYS A 258 14.18 15.76 -20.14
N LYS A 259 14.57 15.95 -18.86
CA LYS A 259 15.87 16.56 -18.50
C LYS A 259 17.07 15.66 -18.83
N PHE A 260 16.85 14.35 -18.85
CA PHE A 260 17.88 13.33 -19.05
C PHE A 260 17.39 12.31 -20.08
N ASP A 261 18.33 11.74 -20.86
CA ASP A 261 18.03 10.65 -21.78
C ASP A 261 18.06 9.29 -21.08
N VAL A 262 16.91 8.90 -20.54
CA VAL A 262 16.75 7.62 -19.82
C VAL A 262 16.75 6.38 -20.72
N THR A 263 17.03 6.53 -22.03
CA THR A 263 17.24 5.39 -22.94
C THR A 263 18.70 4.91 -22.96
N THR A 264 19.61 5.66 -22.32
CA THR A 264 21.04 5.35 -22.24
C THR A 264 21.46 5.11 -20.79
N VAL A 265 22.50 4.30 -20.60
CA VAL A 265 23.07 4.06 -19.26
C VAL A 265 23.58 5.37 -18.66
N ASP A 266 24.35 6.15 -19.43
CA ASP A 266 24.91 7.44 -18.99
C ASP A 266 23.81 8.43 -18.58
N GLY A 267 22.69 8.49 -19.31
CA GLY A 267 21.58 9.36 -18.96
C GLY A 267 20.82 8.92 -17.70
N VAL A 268 20.70 7.61 -17.47
CA VAL A 268 20.16 7.07 -16.20
C VAL A 268 21.11 7.38 -15.03
N GLU A 269 22.42 7.23 -15.21
CA GLU A 269 23.41 7.58 -14.19
C GLU A 269 23.40 9.08 -13.88
N ALA A 270 23.30 9.93 -14.91
CA ALA A 270 23.19 11.38 -14.75
C ALA A 270 21.91 11.77 -13.99
N LEU A 271 20.78 11.11 -14.29
CA LEU A 271 19.52 11.28 -13.56
C LEU A 271 19.70 10.94 -12.08
N ILE A 272 20.24 9.75 -11.77
CA ILE A 272 20.43 9.29 -10.40
C ILE A 272 21.32 10.26 -9.61
N ASN A 273 22.42 10.71 -10.20
CA ASN A 273 23.33 11.66 -9.56
C ASN A 273 22.65 13.00 -9.26
N ALA A 274 21.91 13.56 -10.21
CA ALA A 274 21.20 14.83 -10.02
C ALA A 274 20.10 14.72 -8.96
N VAL A 275 19.38 13.60 -8.93
CA VAL A 275 18.34 13.32 -7.92
C VAL A 275 18.96 13.17 -6.53
N LYS A 276 20.08 12.46 -6.42
CA LYS A 276 20.81 12.26 -5.17
C LYS A 276 21.28 13.59 -4.58
N GLU A 277 21.90 14.43 -5.40
CA GLU A 277 22.35 15.77 -4.99
C GLU A 277 21.16 16.63 -4.51
N LYS A 278 20.12 16.77 -5.35
CA LYS A 278 18.95 17.60 -5.01
C LYS A 278 18.21 17.09 -3.78
N THR A 279 18.14 15.77 -3.56
CA THR A 279 17.53 15.18 -2.36
C THR A 279 18.32 15.54 -1.11
N LEU A 280 19.65 15.43 -1.15
CA LEU A 280 20.54 15.75 -0.03
C LEU A 280 20.52 17.25 0.32
N GLU A 281 20.33 18.12 -0.66
CA GLU A 281 20.14 19.56 -0.43
C GLU A 281 18.81 19.88 0.25
N SER A 282 17.76 19.10 -0.07
CA SER A 282 16.38 19.46 0.27
C SER A 282 15.84 18.76 1.51
N VAL A 283 16.41 17.62 1.90
CA VAL A 283 15.95 16.83 3.06
C VAL A 283 17.02 16.81 4.14
N GLN A 284 16.70 17.41 5.28
CA GLN A 284 17.57 17.39 6.45
C GLN A 284 17.63 15.98 7.05
N MET A 285 18.82 15.39 7.07
CA MET A 285 19.08 14.06 7.62
C MET A 285 20.28 14.09 8.60
N PRO A 286 20.25 13.31 9.69
CA PRO A 286 21.42 13.02 10.51
C PRO A 286 22.59 12.46 9.67
N GLY A 287 23.83 12.76 10.07
CA GLY A 287 25.03 12.38 9.30
C GLY A 287 25.14 10.88 8.99
N GLY A 288 24.74 10.00 9.92
CA GLY A 288 24.71 8.55 9.67
C GLY A 288 23.72 8.14 8.57
N HIS A 289 22.56 8.78 8.52
CA HIS A 289 21.55 8.52 7.48
C HIS A 289 21.94 9.12 6.12
N ILE A 290 22.73 10.20 6.09
CA ILE A 290 23.33 10.71 4.85
C ILE A 290 24.27 9.66 4.24
N GLN A 291 25.08 8.99 5.05
CA GLN A 291 25.98 7.93 4.56
C GLN A 291 25.20 6.72 4.04
N GLU A 292 24.16 6.32 4.77
CA GLU A 292 23.25 5.24 4.37
C GLU A 292 22.57 5.56 3.02
N PHE A 293 21.97 6.74 2.89
CA PHE A 293 21.35 7.19 1.66
C PHE A 293 22.35 7.15 0.50
N LYS A 294 23.56 7.70 0.69
CA LYS A 294 24.61 7.71 -0.33
C LYS A 294 25.09 6.32 -0.75
N PHE A 295 24.95 5.30 0.09
CA PHE A 295 25.35 3.93 -0.20
C PHE A 295 24.30 3.19 -1.04
N TYR A 296 23.01 3.45 -0.80
CA TYR A 296 21.90 2.77 -1.48
C TYR A 296 21.39 3.47 -2.74
N THR A 297 21.75 4.75 -2.94
CA THR A 297 21.48 5.54 -4.16
C THR A 297 22.75 5.77 -4.94
#